data_AF-A0A372GY17-F1
#
_entry.id   AF-A0A372GY17-F1
#
_cell.length_a   1.000
_cell.length_b   1.000
_cell.length_c   1.000
_cell.angle_alpha   90.00
_cell.angle_beta   90.00
_cell.angle_gamma   90.00
#
_symmetry.space_group_name_H-M   'P 1'
#
loop_
_entity.id
_entity.type
_entity.pdbx_description
1 polymer ?
#
loop_
_entity_poly.entity_id
_entity_poly.type
_entity_poly.pdbx_seq_one_letter_code
_entity_poly.pdbx_strand_id
1 'polypeptide(L)'
;MVSNRGGRKHLGDRKREHAITLRFNRTELEKVKAILQSYNLDFRKRGTVGPFLRKLILNRETIKEKRVPDEISNLSYQLNKIGTNINQLVKVANYKSMRSPNASLEREMQKVGELMIELIETINNGN
;
A
#
# COMPACT_ATOMS: atom_id res chain seq x y z
N MET A 1 2.98 -16.70 16.76
CA MET A 1 2.41 -15.60 15.95
C MET A 1 3.38 -15.27 14.83
N VAL A 2 3.06 -15.63 13.58
CA VAL A 2 3.96 -15.41 12.44
C VAL A 2 3.82 -13.97 11.98
N SER A 3 4.82 -13.15 12.26
CA SER A 3 4.92 -11.77 11.78
C SER A 3 4.91 -11.78 10.25
N ASN A 4 3.83 -11.28 9.64
CA ASN A 4 3.70 -11.14 8.20
C ASN A 4 4.57 -9.95 7.74
N ARG A 5 5.90 -10.16 7.73
CA ARG A 5 6.86 -9.21 7.19
C ARG A 5 6.63 -9.17 5.68
N GLY A 6 6.14 -8.04 5.17
CA GLY A 6 6.06 -7.78 3.73
C GLY A 6 7.45 -7.97 3.10
N GLY A 7 7.68 -9.17 2.58
CA GLY A 7 8.95 -9.61 2.02
C GLY A 7 8.68 -10.38 0.75
N ARG A 8 9.62 -10.31 -0.20
CA ARG A 8 9.59 -11.08 -1.45
C ARG A 8 9.12 -12.50 -1.17
N LYS A 9 8.08 -12.95 -1.89
CA LYS A 9 7.58 -14.33 -1.85
C LYS A 9 8.77 -15.28 -1.83
N HIS A 10 8.90 -16.09 -0.77
CA HIS A 10 9.89 -17.15 -0.73
C HIS A 10 9.58 -18.10 -1.89
N LEU A 11 10.48 -18.13 -2.86
CA LEU A 11 10.33 -18.95 -4.05
C LEU A 11 10.93 -20.31 -3.68
N GLY A 12 10.07 -21.30 -3.41
CA GLY A 12 10.51 -22.65 -3.10
C GLY A 12 11.36 -23.28 -4.21
N ASP A 13 11.99 -24.41 -3.90
CA ASP A 13 13.07 -25.03 -4.69
C ASP A 13 12.64 -25.48 -6.11
N ARG A 14 11.33 -25.51 -6.39
CA ARG A 14 10.73 -26.03 -7.63
C ARG A 14 10.39 -24.97 -8.68
N LYS A 15 10.89 -23.74 -8.57
CA LYS A 15 10.39 -22.63 -9.44
C LYS A 15 10.79 -22.75 -10.92
N ARG A 16 11.94 -23.35 -11.24
CA ARG A 16 12.47 -23.45 -12.61
C ARG A 16 13.24 -24.75 -12.78
N GLU A 17 12.49 -25.82 -13.02
CA GLU A 17 13.03 -27.18 -13.12
C GLU A 17 13.71 -27.43 -14.47
N HIS A 18 13.31 -26.72 -15.52
CA HIS A 18 13.84 -26.90 -16.87
C HIS A 18 14.63 -25.69 -17.36
N ALA A 19 15.78 -25.97 -17.98
CA ALA A 19 16.66 -24.98 -18.57
C ALA A 19 16.75 -25.16 -20.09
N ILE A 20 16.66 -24.06 -20.82
CA ILE A 20 16.84 -24.01 -22.29
C ILE A 20 17.99 -23.04 -22.56
N THR A 21 18.96 -23.47 -23.35
CA THR A 21 20.08 -22.63 -23.78
C THR A 21 19.79 -22.09 -25.18
N LEU A 22 19.72 -20.77 -25.31
CA LEU A 22 19.60 -20.08 -26.60
C LEU A 22 20.95 -19.48 -26.97
N ARG A 23 21.42 -19.75 -28.19
CA ARG A 23 22.64 -19.16 -28.74
C ARG A 23 22.26 -18.10 -29.77
N PHE A 24 22.93 -16.96 -29.72
CA PHE A 24 22.75 -15.85 -30.65
C PHE A 24 24.05 -15.60 -31.39
N ASN A 25 23.96 -15.28 -32.68
CA ASN A 25 25.09 -14.71 -33.40
C ASN A 25 25.27 -13.23 -33.04
N ARG A 26 26.31 -12.59 -33.57
CA ARG A 26 26.64 -11.20 -33.22
C ARG A 26 25.52 -10.22 -33.60
N THR A 27 24.91 -10.38 -34.77
CA THR A 27 23.87 -9.45 -35.26
C THR A 27 22.56 -9.62 -34.51
N GLU A 28 22.17 -10.85 -34.19
CA GLU A 28 21.03 -11.16 -33.34
C GLU A 28 21.20 -10.62 -31.92
N LEU A 29 22.41 -10.72 -31.35
CA LEU A 29 22.68 -10.19 -30.03
C LEU A 29 22.51 -8.67 -29.99
N GLU A 30 22.98 -7.94 -31.01
CA GLU A 30 22.77 -6.49 -31.10
C GLU A 30 21.28 -6.14 -31.22
N LYS A 31 20.49 -6.91 -31.98
CA LYS A 31 19.04 -6.74 -32.02
C LYS A 31 18.40 -6.94 -30.65
N VAL A 32 18.81 -7.97 -29.90
CA VAL A 32 18.31 -8.23 -28.55
C VAL A 32 18.66 -7.08 -27.60
N LYS A 33 19.88 -6.53 -27.69
CA LYS A 33 20.28 -5.36 -26.89
C LYS A 33 19.45 -4.13 -27.23
N ALA A 34 19.24 -3.85 -28.52
CA ALA A 34 18.43 -2.72 -28.96
C ALA A 34 16.98 -2.82 -28.46
N ILE A 35 16.40 -4.02 -28.52
CA ILE A 35 15.07 -4.29 -27.97
C ILE A 35 15.07 -4.08 -26.44
N LEU A 36 16.05 -4.59 -25.71
CA LEU A 36 16.10 -4.38 -24.25
C LEU A 36 16.25 -2.90 -23.88
N GLN A 37 17.05 -2.14 -24.63
CA GLN A 37 17.21 -0.70 -24.46
C GLN A 37 15.90 0.05 -24.70
N SER A 38 15.08 -0.34 -25.68
CA SER A 38 13.78 0.31 -25.91
C SER A 38 12.79 0.11 -24.75
N TYR A 39 12.96 -0.95 -23.95
CA TYR A 39 12.22 -1.17 -22.71
C TYR A 39 12.92 -0.58 -21.46
N ASN A 40 13.97 0.23 -21.63
CA ASN A 40 14.82 0.76 -20.55
C ASN A 40 15.41 -0.35 -19.64
N LEU A 41 15.69 -1.51 -20.22
CA LEU A 41 16.26 -2.66 -19.52
C LEU A 41 17.76 -2.79 -19.82
N ASP A 42 18.56 -2.94 -18.76
CA ASP A 42 20.00 -3.09 -18.86
C ASP A 42 20.40 -4.56 -19.10
N PHE A 43 20.98 -4.81 -20.28
CA PHE A 43 21.50 -6.13 -20.69
C PHE A 43 22.54 -6.69 -19.72
N ARG A 44 23.36 -5.83 -19.09
CA ARG A 44 24.47 -6.25 -18.20
C ARG A 44 23.99 -6.67 -16.82
N LYS A 45 22.76 -6.29 -16.42
CA LYS A 45 22.22 -6.66 -15.11
C LYS A 45 21.79 -8.13 -15.08
N ARG A 46 22.26 -8.84 -14.05
CA ARG A 46 21.86 -10.23 -13.79
C ARG A 46 20.35 -10.30 -13.57
N GLY A 47 19.68 -11.16 -14.32
CA GLY A 47 18.24 -11.34 -14.22
C GLY A 47 17.41 -10.41 -15.11
N THR A 48 18.01 -9.70 -16.07
CA THR A 48 17.26 -8.92 -17.07
C THR A 48 16.89 -9.76 -18.30
N VAL A 49 17.91 -10.30 -18.98
CA VAL A 49 17.75 -10.96 -20.29
C VAL A 49 16.91 -12.24 -20.19
N GLY A 50 17.20 -13.11 -19.23
CA GLY A 50 16.49 -14.38 -19.06
C GLY A 50 14.98 -14.21 -18.81
N PRO A 51 14.56 -13.39 -17.84
CA PRO A 51 13.14 -13.08 -17.63
C PRO A 51 12.49 -12.35 -18.80
N PHE A 52 13.21 -11.44 -19.47
CA PHE A 52 12.71 -10.75 -20.65
C PHE A 52 12.42 -11.72 -21.79
N LEU A 53 13.39 -12.56 -22.16
CA LEU A 53 13.22 -13.58 -23.20
C LEU A 53 12.14 -14.59 -22.83
N ARG A 54 12.09 -15.03 -21.57
CA ARG A 54 11.00 -15.92 -21.11
C ARG A 54 9.64 -15.26 -21.30
N LYS A 55 9.48 -13.99 -20.90
CA LYS A 55 8.23 -13.25 -21.08
C LYS A 55 7.90 -13.08 -22.56
N LEU A 56 8.88 -12.78 -23.40
CA LEU A 56 8.68 -12.61 -24.84
C LEU A 56 8.25 -13.92 -25.53
N ILE A 57 8.88 -15.05 -25.17
CA ILE A 57 8.58 -16.37 -25.71
C ILE A 57 7.21 -16.86 -25.23
N LEU A 58 6.92 -16.71 -23.92
CA LEU A 58 5.64 -17.15 -23.33
C LEU A 58 4.45 -16.27 -23.75
N ASN A 59 4.68 -14.99 -24.07
CA ASN A 59 3.60 -14.06 -24.45
C ASN A 59 3.26 -14.11 -25.95
N ARG A 60 3.90 -14.95 -26.76
CA ARG A 60 3.70 -14.95 -28.22
C ARG A 60 2.35 -15.51 -28.69
N GLU A 61 1.63 -16.24 -27.83
CA GLU A 61 0.24 -16.67 -28.07
C GLU A 61 -0.60 -16.66 -26.78
N THR A 62 -0.83 -15.49 -26.18
CA THR A 62 -2.00 -15.32 -25.30
C THR A 62 -2.55 -13.91 -25.45
N ILE A 63 -3.68 -13.84 -26.13
CA ILE A 63 -4.54 -12.67 -26.29
C ILE A 63 -4.82 -12.04 -24.92
N LYS A 64 -4.46 -10.75 -24.78
CA LYS A 64 -4.98 -9.75 -23.84
C LYS A 64 -5.48 -10.28 -22.48
N GLU A 65 -4.59 -10.50 -21.53
CA GLU A 65 -4.98 -10.15 -20.16
C GLU A 65 -4.97 -8.61 -20.07
N LYS A 66 -6.13 -8.02 -19.78
CA LYS A 66 -6.31 -6.60 -19.46
C LYS A 66 -5.28 -6.23 -18.38
N ARG A 67 -4.11 -5.74 -18.78
CA ARG A 67 -3.29 -4.94 -17.87
C ARG A 67 -4.13 -3.73 -17.55
N VAL A 68 -4.50 -3.62 -16.28
CA VAL A 68 -5.01 -2.38 -15.71
C VAL A 68 -3.99 -1.31 -16.15
N PRO A 69 -4.40 -0.29 -16.94
CA PRO A 69 -3.51 0.76 -17.41
C PRO A 69 -2.67 1.30 -16.25
N ASP A 70 -1.39 1.60 -16.49
CA ASP A 70 -0.47 2.08 -15.42
C ASP A 70 -1.05 3.31 -14.67
N GLU A 71 -1.89 4.11 -15.35
CA GLU A 71 -2.69 5.20 -14.79
C GLU A 71 -3.67 4.75 -13.70
N ILE A 72 -4.40 3.65 -13.91
CA ILE A 72 -5.33 3.07 -12.94
C ILE A 72 -4.57 2.38 -11.80
N SER A 73 -3.36 1.86 -12.06
CA SER A 73 -2.49 1.30 -11.03
C SER A 73 -1.98 2.38 -10.06
N ASN A 74 -1.53 3.52 -10.59
CA ASN A 74 -1.13 4.67 -9.77
C ASN A 74 -2.33 5.24 -8.99
N LEU A 75 -3.50 5.38 -9.63
CA LEU A 75 -4.72 5.82 -8.97
C LEU A 75 -5.11 4.89 -7.81
N SER A 76 -5.06 3.57 -8.02
CA SER A 76 -5.33 2.57 -6.98
C SER A 76 -4.33 2.66 -5.82
N TYR A 77 -3.06 2.94 -6.10
CA TYR A 77 -2.04 3.17 -5.08
C TYR A 77 -2.33 4.42 -4.25
N GLN A 78 -2.70 5.53 -4.88
CA GLN A 78 -3.07 6.77 -4.19
C GLN A 78 -4.33 6.58 -3.34
N LEU A 79 -5.36 5.92 -3.87
CA LEU A 79 -6.58 5.59 -3.12
C LEU A 79 -6.29 4.72 -1.90
N ASN A 80 -5.40 3.73 -2.03
CA ASN A 80 -4.97 2.90 -0.90
C ASN A 80 -4.21 3.70 0.16
N LYS A 81 -3.37 4.67 -0.23
CA LYS A 81 -2.71 5.58 0.72
C LYS A 81 -3.73 6.45 1.46
N ILE A 82 -4.71 7.02 0.75
CA ILE A 82 -5.78 7.82 1.35
C ILE A 82 -6.57 6.97 2.35
N GLY A 83 -7.01 5.78 1.95
CA GLY A 83 -7.73 4.85 2.83
C GLY A 83 -6.93 4.45 4.07
N THR A 84 -5.61 4.28 3.94
CA THR A 84 -4.73 3.98 5.07
C THR A 84 -4.67 5.16 6.06
N ASN A 85 -4.53 6.39 5.56
CA ASN A 85 -4.51 7.58 6.42
C ASN A 85 -5.85 7.81 7.12
N ILE A 86 -6.98 7.60 6.43
CA ILE A 86 -8.32 7.67 7.02
C ILE A 86 -8.46 6.63 8.13
N ASN A 87 -8.06 5.38 7.88
CA ASN A 87 -8.11 4.33 8.89
C ASN A 87 -7.24 4.66 10.12
N GLN A 88 -6.08 5.29 9.92
CA GLN A 88 -5.24 5.77 11.01
C GLN A 88 -5.91 6.90 11.81
N LEU A 89 -6.50 7.89 11.14
CA LEU A 89 -7.24 8.97 11.79
C LEU A 89 -8.42 8.43 12.61
N VAL A 90 -9.19 7.50 12.05
CA VAL A 90 -10.32 6.86 12.74
C VAL A 90 -9.83 6.06 13.94
N LYS A 91 -8.74 5.29 13.80
CA LYS A 91 -8.13 4.56 14.93
C LYS A 91 -7.63 5.51 16.02
N VAL A 92 -7.01 6.63 15.66
CA VAL A 92 -6.55 7.63 16.63
C VAL A 92 -7.75 8.32 17.30
N ALA A 93 -8.79 8.66 16.55
CA ALA A 93 -10.02 9.26 17.09
C ALA A 93 -10.72 8.31 18.05
N ASN A 94 -10.91 7.04 17.66
CA ASN A 94 -11.48 6.01 18.53
C ASN A 94 -10.59 5.76 19.76
N TYR A 95 -9.27 5.70 19.57
CA TYR A 95 -8.35 5.54 20.68
C TYR A 95 -8.36 6.72 21.66
N LYS A 96 -8.45 7.97 21.16
CA LYS A 96 -8.60 9.16 22.00
C LYS A 96 -9.95 9.20 22.70
N SER A 97 -11.03 8.81 22.01
CA SER A 97 -12.37 8.65 22.60
C SER A 97 -12.41 7.56 23.67
N MET A 98 -11.62 6.49 23.54
CA MET A 98 -11.55 5.39 24.50
C MET A 98 -10.57 5.64 25.66
N ARG A 99 -9.48 6.39 25.44
CA ARG A 99 -8.41 6.61 26.44
C ARG A 99 -8.64 7.85 27.31
N SER A 100 -9.50 8.78 26.89
CA SER A 100 -10.11 9.75 27.78
C SER A 100 -11.59 9.93 27.39
N PRO A 101 -12.56 9.43 28.16
CA PRO A 101 -13.82 10.14 28.27
C PRO A 101 -13.42 11.53 28.75
N ASN A 102 -13.60 12.54 27.90
CA ASN A 102 -13.13 13.92 28.05
C ASN A 102 -12.93 14.32 29.53
N ALA A 103 -11.69 14.39 30.00
CA ALA A 103 -11.39 15.02 31.29
C ALA A 103 -11.80 16.50 31.31
N SER A 104 -12.07 17.10 30.15
CA SER A 104 -12.72 18.41 30.05
C SER A 104 -14.24 18.32 30.27
N LEU A 105 -14.91 17.23 29.87
CA LEU A 105 -16.36 17.06 30.02
C LEU A 105 -16.72 16.84 31.49
N GLU A 106 -15.91 16.10 32.25
CA GLU A 106 -16.13 15.96 33.70
C GLU A 106 -15.96 17.30 34.43
N ARG A 107 -14.95 18.10 34.04
CA ARG A 107 -14.77 19.46 34.57
C ARG A 107 -15.88 20.42 34.13
N GLU A 108 -16.33 20.33 32.89
CA GLU A 108 -17.42 21.13 32.34
C GLU A 108 -18.74 20.76 33.02
N MET A 109 -19.01 19.46 33.27
CA MET A 109 -20.19 19.00 34.01
C MET A 109 -20.16 19.41 35.48
N GLN A 110 -19.00 19.34 36.16
CA GLN A 110 -18.85 19.88 37.52
C GLN A 110 -19.13 21.37 37.56
N LYS A 111 -18.55 22.14 36.63
CA LYS A 111 -18.75 23.58 36.55
C LYS A 111 -20.19 23.97 36.23
N VAL A 112 -20.87 23.19 35.39
CA VAL A 112 -22.32 23.36 35.13
C VAL A 112 -23.14 23.04 36.38
N GLY A 113 -22.77 22.01 37.14
CA GLY A 113 -23.43 21.67 38.41
C GLY A 113 -23.29 22.76 39.46
N GLU A 114 -22.08 23.33 39.62
CA GLU A 114 -21.81 24.45 40.54
C GLU A 114 -22.64 25.68 40.19
N LEU A 115 -22.67 26.07 38.91
CA LEU A 115 -23.47 27.21 38.43
C LEU A 115 -24.98 26.99 38.62
N MET A 116 -25.46 25.75 38.51
CA MET A 116 -26.88 25.43 38.71
C MET A 116 -27.28 25.56 40.19
N ILE A 117 -26.40 25.15 41.10
CA ILE A 117 -26.60 25.31 42.55
C ILE A 117 -26.61 26.80 42.91
N GLU A 118 -25.64 27.57 42.40
CA GLU A 118 -25.57 29.03 42.61
C GLU A 118 -26.84 29.74 42.09
N LEU A 119 -27.38 29.30 40.95
CA LEU A 119 -28.65 29.80 40.41
C LEU A 119 -29.85 29.47 41.31
N ILE A 120 -29.92 28.24 41.84
CA ILE A 120 -30.99 27.82 42.76
C ILE A 120 -30.91 28.60 44.07
N GLU A 121 -29.70 28.83 44.60
CA GLU A 121 -29.50 29.63 45.82
C GLU A 121 -29.88 31.09 45.62
N THR A 122 -29.53 31.70 44.47
CA THR A 122 -29.95 33.08 44.15
C THR A 122 -31.46 33.20 43.95
N ILE A 123 -32.12 32.19 43.36
CA ILE A 123 -33.58 32.16 43.24
C ILE A 123 -34.26 31.98 44.61
N ASN A 124 -33.70 31.14 45.50
CA ASN A 124 -34.27 30.89 46.82
C ASN A 124 -34.01 32.02 47.83
N ASN A 125 -32.89 32.73 47.71
CA ASN A 125 -32.56 33.88 48.56
C ASN A 125 -33.13 35.21 48.02
N GLY A 126 -33.74 35.19 46.83
CA GLY A 126 -34.44 36.32 46.23
C GLY A 126 -35.93 36.41 46.57
N ASN A 127 -36.43 35.57 47.49
CA ASN A 127 -37.75 35.65 48.11
C ASN A 127 -37.64 36.17 49.55
#